data_AF-A0A9X0HKK3-F1
#
_entry.id   AF-A0A9X0HKK3-F1
#
_cell.length_a   1.000
_cell.length_b   1.000
_cell.length_c   1.000
_cell.angle_alpha   90.00
_cell.angle_beta   90.00
_cell.angle_gamma   90.00
#
_symmetry.space_group_name_H-M   'P 1'
#
loop_
_entity.id
_entity.type
_entity.pdbx_description
1 polymer ?
#
loop_
_entity_poly.entity_id
_entity_poly.type
_entity_poly.pdbx_seq_one_letter_code
_entity_poly.pdbx_strand_id
1 'polypeptide(L)'
;MKHYGITVLVTGLLLVASCQKHDVEPANLPSADAAINNITTTCVEDQITFNNVSAGTLLGAAGSTISSTGGVTVGVRADNPHYTQANEAIVFSTNPLSSSEDNDLGTPNWVHGGTGTGDAGISGPYINNKPLGNILVLHNYKEFSVSQPNDDDFSGSVSDYGTITFDFASVGSVTAKSITVIDIEAAEKEYGRALLYNGATLLSTVVFPSTGSNGVAIVDLGSVPDVTSIEVIIGGSMGIDNLTFCATPPPSNCCTYTQGYWKNHPNNWPVSTLTLGNGTYSKDQLLEILKTPVKGNGLISLAHQLIAAKLNAANCNGTSPVTSTISQADRLIGGLVVGGSGYLSPSSTSALTDRLDRYNNGLLGTPHCGD
;
A
#
# COMPACT_ATOMS: atom_id res chain seq x y z
N MET A 1 32.39 -58.87 26.69
CA MET A 1 31.02 -58.32 26.55
C MET A 1 30.77 -58.08 25.06
N LYS A 2 29.72 -58.72 24.54
CA LYS A 2 28.89 -58.47 23.33
C LYS A 2 29.50 -57.68 22.15
N HIS A 3 29.35 -58.02 20.87
CA HIS A 3 29.00 -59.21 20.05
C HIS A 3 29.06 -58.76 18.57
N TYR A 4 29.51 -59.67 17.67
CA TYR A 4 29.25 -59.90 16.22
C TYR A 4 28.59 -58.80 15.34
N GLY A 5 28.89 -58.61 14.05
CA GLY A 5 29.60 -59.38 13.02
C GLY A 5 28.96 -59.15 11.62
N ILE A 6 29.67 -59.57 10.56
CA ILE A 6 29.16 -60.08 9.26
C ILE A 6 28.75 -59.01 8.21
N THR A 7 29.57 -58.75 7.18
CA THR A 7 29.78 -59.43 5.87
C THR A 7 28.76 -59.08 4.79
N VAL A 8 29.27 -58.45 3.74
CA VAL A 8 28.63 -58.04 2.48
C VAL A 8 28.56 -59.24 1.52
N LEU A 9 27.43 -59.42 0.82
CA LEU A 9 27.40 -60.13 -0.46
C LEU A 9 26.33 -59.55 -1.39
N VAL A 10 26.76 -59.20 -2.60
CA VAL A 10 25.95 -58.71 -3.72
C VAL A 10 25.65 -59.90 -4.64
N THR A 11 24.39 -60.04 -5.05
CA THR A 11 24.02 -60.90 -6.17
C THR A 11 22.92 -60.24 -6.98
N GLY A 12 23.20 -59.93 -8.24
CA GLY A 12 22.21 -59.56 -9.24
C GLY A 12 21.68 -60.79 -9.97
N LEU A 13 20.41 -60.75 -10.37
CA LEU A 13 19.85 -61.68 -11.35
C LEU A 13 18.71 -60.99 -12.14
N LEU A 14 18.88 -60.88 -13.45
CA LEU A 14 17.85 -60.53 -14.43
C LEU A 14 16.98 -61.76 -14.71
N LEU A 15 15.66 -61.60 -14.89
CA LEU A 15 14.86 -62.47 -15.76
C LEU A 15 13.59 -61.77 -16.26
N VAL A 16 13.26 -62.14 -17.49
CA VAL A 16 12.29 -61.56 -18.44
C VAL A 16 10.97 -62.32 -18.36
N ALA A 17 9.86 -61.65 -18.73
CA ALA A 17 8.77 -62.15 -19.60
C ALA A 17 7.35 -61.81 -19.11
N SER A 18 6.59 -61.28 -20.07
CA SER A 18 5.20 -60.88 -20.06
C SER A 18 4.23 -62.07 -20.12
N CYS A 19 3.10 -61.97 -19.40
CA CYS A 19 1.81 -62.59 -19.76
C CYS A 19 0.67 -61.90 -18.98
N GLN A 20 -0.28 -61.27 -19.70
CA GLN A 20 -1.56 -60.78 -19.17
C GLN A 20 -2.55 -61.93 -19.01
N LYS A 21 -3.27 -62.03 -17.87
CA LYS A 21 -4.73 -61.77 -17.75
C LYS A 21 -5.30 -62.09 -16.35
N HIS A 22 -6.28 -61.26 -15.97
CA HIS A 22 -7.33 -61.37 -14.95
C HIS A 22 -7.04 -61.04 -13.47
N ASP A 23 -7.42 -59.81 -13.13
CA ASP A 23 -8.29 -59.37 -12.01
C ASP A 23 -8.06 -59.99 -10.63
N VAL A 24 -7.23 -59.29 -9.86
CA VAL A 24 -7.24 -59.31 -8.40
C VAL A 24 -7.12 -57.85 -7.94
N GLU A 25 -8.20 -57.28 -7.41
CA GLU A 25 -8.11 -56.10 -6.51
C GLU A 25 -7.37 -56.56 -5.24
N PRO A 26 -6.35 -55.85 -4.73
CA PRO A 26 -6.65 -54.67 -3.90
C PRO A 26 -5.54 -53.60 -3.86
N ALA A 27 -5.93 -52.35 -3.59
CA ALA A 27 -5.38 -51.53 -2.50
C ALA A 27 -5.83 -50.08 -2.72
N ASN A 28 -6.50 -49.52 -1.71
CA ASN A 28 -6.66 -48.09 -1.53
C ASN A 28 -5.30 -47.41 -1.70
N LEU A 29 -5.11 -46.76 -2.84
CA LEU A 29 -4.12 -45.71 -2.97
C LEU A 29 -4.66 -44.52 -2.18
N PRO A 30 -3.92 -43.99 -1.18
CA PRO A 30 -4.28 -42.70 -0.61
C PRO A 30 -4.29 -41.67 -1.74
N SER A 31 -5.37 -40.88 -1.76
CA SER A 31 -5.59 -39.78 -2.68
C SER A 31 -4.32 -38.96 -2.87
N ALA A 32 -4.02 -38.64 -4.13
CA ALA A 32 -3.03 -37.64 -4.49
C ALA A 32 -3.49 -36.26 -3.99
N ASP A 33 -3.31 -36.02 -2.70
CA ASP A 33 -3.23 -34.68 -2.12
C ASP A 33 -1.76 -34.26 -2.23
N ALA A 34 -1.35 -33.99 -3.48
CA ALA A 34 -0.02 -33.48 -3.78
C ALA A 34 -0.16 -32.00 -4.14
N ALA A 35 0.35 -31.17 -3.22
CA ALA A 35 0.59 -29.75 -3.33
C ALA A 35 -0.65 -28.85 -3.31
N ILE A 36 -1.28 -28.76 -2.14
CA ILE A 36 -1.72 -27.43 -1.69
C ILE A 36 -0.43 -26.61 -1.60
N ASN A 37 -0.17 -25.77 -2.61
CA ASN A 37 0.92 -24.82 -2.59
C ASN A 37 0.80 -24.01 -1.32
N ASN A 38 1.67 -24.32 -0.36
CA ASN A 38 1.88 -23.53 0.83
C ASN A 38 2.63 -22.26 0.38
N ILE A 39 1.93 -21.42 -0.40
CA ILE A 39 2.33 -20.05 -0.67
C ILE A 39 2.23 -19.38 0.69
N THR A 40 3.34 -19.43 1.42
CA THR A 40 3.64 -18.46 2.46
C THR A 40 3.47 -17.12 1.77
N THR A 41 2.34 -16.47 2.01
CA THR A 41 1.99 -15.16 1.48
C THR A 41 3.12 -14.23 1.90
N THR A 42 4.07 -14.06 0.98
CA THR A 42 5.32 -13.37 1.29
C THR A 42 4.96 -11.91 1.28
N CYS A 43 5.00 -11.28 2.45
CA CYS A 43 4.89 -9.84 2.56
C CYS A 43 5.94 -9.21 1.63
N VAL A 44 5.48 -8.56 0.57
CA VAL A 44 6.32 -7.63 -0.20
C VAL A 44 6.16 -6.30 0.50
N GLU A 45 7.18 -5.92 1.27
CA GLU A 45 7.19 -4.63 1.96
C GLU A 45 7.20 -3.49 0.94
N ASP A 46 6.36 -2.52 1.21
CA ASP A 46 6.27 -1.25 0.52
C ASP A 46 6.35 -0.13 1.55
N GLN A 47 6.77 1.04 1.13
CA GLN A 47 7.10 2.15 2.01
C GLN A 47 6.58 3.46 1.45
N ILE A 48 5.92 4.24 2.30
CA ILE A 48 5.72 5.67 2.06
C ILE A 48 6.92 6.41 2.63
N THR A 49 7.64 7.11 1.77
CA THR A 49 8.72 8.04 2.10
C THR A 49 8.45 9.36 1.40
N PHE A 50 8.97 10.47 1.94
CA PHE A 50 8.76 11.81 1.37
C PHE A 50 9.93 12.28 0.51
N ASN A 51 10.95 11.45 0.32
CA ASN A 51 12.16 11.76 -0.47
C ASN A 51 11.90 12.10 -1.94
N ASN A 52 10.78 11.63 -2.50
CA ASN A 52 10.36 11.94 -3.87
C ASN A 52 9.36 13.11 -3.94
N VAL A 53 9.13 13.81 -2.83
CA VAL A 53 8.22 14.95 -2.73
C VAL A 53 9.05 16.19 -2.41
N SER A 54 8.77 17.31 -3.07
CA SER A 54 9.50 18.56 -2.80
C SER A 54 9.15 19.10 -1.41
N ALA A 55 10.15 19.61 -0.68
CA ALA A 55 9.90 20.31 0.57
C ALA A 55 8.97 21.52 0.36
N GLY A 56 8.12 21.80 1.35
CA GLY A 56 7.04 22.79 1.23
C GLY A 56 5.78 22.26 0.55
N THR A 57 5.76 21.01 0.08
CA THR A 57 4.53 20.39 -0.41
C THR A 57 3.59 20.12 0.76
N LEU A 58 2.36 20.64 0.65
CA LEU A 58 1.29 20.36 1.60
C LEU A 58 0.62 19.02 1.30
N LEU A 59 0.37 18.24 2.33
CA LEU A 59 -0.35 16.97 2.30
C LEU A 59 -1.37 16.96 3.44
N GLY A 60 -2.63 16.64 3.16
CA GLY A 60 -3.62 16.44 4.22
C GLY A 60 -5.01 17.00 3.93
N ALA A 61 -5.16 17.88 2.92
CA ALA A 61 -6.47 18.25 2.44
C ALA A 61 -7.23 17.05 1.88
N ALA A 62 -8.56 17.16 1.86
CA ALA A 62 -9.43 16.14 1.29
C ALA A 62 -9.00 15.79 -0.15
N GLY A 63 -8.66 14.51 -0.37
CA GLY A 63 -8.21 14.02 -1.67
C GLY A 63 -6.70 14.07 -1.88
N SER A 64 -5.91 14.56 -0.91
CA SER A 64 -4.45 14.44 -0.91
C SER A 64 -4.05 12.96 -0.93
N THR A 65 -3.02 12.65 -1.71
CA THR A 65 -2.49 11.29 -1.81
C THR A 65 -0.98 11.31 -1.88
N ILE A 66 -0.37 10.22 -1.45
CA ILE A 66 1.06 9.95 -1.58
C ILE A 66 1.26 8.62 -2.28
N SER A 67 2.30 8.53 -3.12
CA SER A 67 2.69 7.25 -3.73
C SER A 67 3.79 6.63 -2.89
N SER A 68 3.63 5.35 -2.55
CA SER A 68 4.69 4.54 -1.97
C SER A 68 5.79 4.24 -2.99
N THR A 69 6.92 3.69 -2.51
CA THR A 69 8.03 3.23 -3.36
C THR A 69 7.65 2.15 -4.36
N GLY A 70 6.66 1.31 -4.01
CA GLY A 70 6.07 0.26 -4.85
C GLY A 70 4.96 0.76 -5.76
N GLY A 71 4.62 2.05 -5.73
CA GLY A 71 3.64 2.68 -6.62
C GLY A 71 2.18 2.54 -6.17
N VAL A 72 1.96 2.17 -4.91
CA VAL A 72 0.65 2.17 -4.25
C VAL A 72 0.29 3.62 -3.90
N THR A 73 -0.92 4.04 -4.27
CA THR A 73 -1.41 5.39 -3.93
C THR A 73 -2.24 5.32 -2.66
N VAL A 74 -1.81 6.04 -1.64
CA VAL A 74 -2.41 6.06 -0.30
C VAL A 74 -2.97 7.44 -0.02
N GLY A 75 -4.18 7.52 0.53
CA GLY A 75 -4.76 8.79 0.93
C GLY A 75 -4.01 9.38 2.13
N VAL A 76 -3.83 10.70 2.17
CA VAL A 76 -3.27 11.40 3.32
C VAL A 76 -4.27 12.43 3.79
N ARG A 77 -4.56 12.43 5.08
CA ARG A 77 -5.29 13.51 5.76
C ARG A 77 -4.45 13.99 6.92
N ALA A 78 -4.51 15.26 7.23
CA ALA A 78 -3.98 15.75 8.48
C ALA A 78 -5.07 16.54 9.21
N ASP A 79 -4.83 16.89 10.46
CA ASP A 79 -5.63 17.81 11.26
C ASP A 79 -4.70 18.52 12.23
N ASN A 80 -4.65 19.85 12.16
CA ASN A 80 -3.96 20.66 13.14
C ASN A 80 -4.99 21.60 13.79
N PRO A 81 -5.44 21.32 15.03
CA PRO A 81 -6.51 22.10 15.66
C PRO A 81 -6.13 23.54 15.99
N HIS A 82 -4.85 23.92 15.94
CA HIS A 82 -4.42 25.30 16.17
C HIS A 82 -4.84 26.25 15.04
N TYR A 83 -5.07 25.74 13.83
CA TYR A 83 -5.24 26.56 12.64
C TYR A 83 -6.50 26.21 11.85
N THR A 84 -7.19 27.23 11.37
CA THR A 84 -8.37 27.07 10.50
C THR A 84 -8.01 27.00 9.01
N GLN A 85 -6.73 27.24 8.67
CA GLN A 85 -6.31 27.62 7.32
C GLN A 85 -5.94 26.44 6.43
N ALA A 86 -5.51 25.31 7.00
CA ALA A 86 -5.54 24.01 6.34
C ALA A 86 -5.08 22.94 7.33
N ASN A 87 -5.86 21.88 7.42
CA ASN A 87 -5.58 20.65 8.13
C ASN A 87 -4.52 19.83 7.38
N GLU A 88 -3.34 20.42 7.19
CA GLU A 88 -2.31 19.92 6.28
C GLU A 88 -0.96 19.81 6.99
N ALA A 89 -0.36 18.64 6.85
CA ALA A 89 1.04 18.42 7.10
C ALA A 89 1.88 18.97 5.94
N ILE A 90 3.15 19.23 6.19
CA ILE A 90 4.07 19.79 5.21
C ILE A 90 5.33 18.94 5.11
N VAL A 91 5.82 18.76 3.89
CA VAL A 91 7.09 18.06 3.67
C VAL A 91 8.23 18.96 4.10
N PHE A 92 9.00 18.50 5.09
CA PHE A 92 10.17 19.17 5.65
C PHE A 92 11.45 18.54 5.13
N SER A 93 12.39 19.34 4.65
CA SER A 93 13.72 18.86 4.29
C SER A 93 14.63 18.90 5.49
N THR A 94 15.20 17.74 5.82
CA THR A 94 16.09 17.62 6.98
C THR A 94 17.51 18.05 6.66
N ASN A 95 17.92 18.06 5.39
CA ASN A 95 19.26 18.46 4.96
C ASN A 95 19.30 18.82 3.46
N PRO A 96 19.51 20.11 3.08
CA PRO A 96 19.58 21.27 3.97
C PRO A 96 18.24 21.49 4.71
N LEU A 97 18.29 22.11 5.88
CA LEU A 97 17.08 22.35 6.68
C LEU A 97 16.11 23.30 5.95
N SER A 98 14.83 22.94 6.02
CA SER A 98 13.71 23.73 5.48
C SER A 98 13.47 25.04 6.26
N SER A 99 13.73 25.04 7.57
CA SER A 99 13.69 26.21 8.45
C SER A 99 15.08 26.38 9.11
N SER A 100 15.38 27.56 9.63
CA SER A 100 16.61 27.79 10.41
C SER A 100 16.44 27.45 11.89
N GLU A 101 15.24 27.04 12.31
CA GLU A 101 14.84 26.93 13.71
C GLU A 101 14.83 25.47 14.17
N ASP A 102 14.23 24.55 13.38
CA ASP A 102 14.06 23.12 13.72
C ASP A 102 15.32 22.32 13.41
N ASN A 103 16.40 22.66 14.12
CA ASN A 103 17.67 21.96 13.95
C ASN A 103 17.62 20.53 14.50
N ASP A 104 16.71 20.25 15.43
CA ASP A 104 16.38 18.94 15.99
C ASP A 104 15.59 18.02 15.04
N LEU A 105 14.99 18.55 13.97
CA LEU A 105 14.49 17.74 12.86
C LEU A 105 15.55 17.40 11.80
N GLY A 106 16.76 17.96 11.92
CA GLY A 106 17.83 17.73 10.95
C GLY A 106 18.38 16.31 10.97
N THR A 107 18.79 15.79 9.81
CA THR A 107 19.38 14.44 9.71
C THR A 107 20.54 14.38 8.71
N PRO A 108 21.59 13.57 8.98
CA PRO A 108 21.97 13.05 10.30
C PRO A 108 22.19 14.18 11.34
N ASN A 109 22.43 13.81 12.60
CA ASN A 109 22.99 14.72 13.60
C ASN A 109 24.35 15.29 13.12
N TRP A 110 24.71 16.47 13.57
CA TRP A 110 25.92 17.19 13.17
C TRP A 110 27.21 16.41 13.46
N VAL A 111 27.26 15.62 14.55
CA VAL A 111 28.42 14.76 14.85
C VAL A 111 28.60 13.64 13.82
N HIS A 112 27.52 13.27 13.13
CA HIS A 112 27.48 12.28 12.05
C HIS A 112 27.47 12.91 10.66
N GLY A 113 27.75 14.21 10.56
CA GLY A 113 27.95 14.93 9.30
C GLY A 113 26.69 15.52 8.67
N GLY A 114 25.58 15.64 9.42
CA GLY A 114 24.38 16.33 8.96
C GLY A 114 24.13 17.68 9.65
N THR A 115 22.87 18.09 9.64
CA THR A 115 22.35 19.36 10.17
C THR A 115 21.69 19.21 11.54
N GLY A 116 21.39 17.98 11.95
CA GLY A 116 20.65 17.66 13.18
C GLY A 116 21.35 18.12 14.45
N THR A 117 20.64 18.72 15.39
CA THR A 117 21.18 19.17 16.68
C THR A 117 20.32 18.65 17.82
N GLY A 118 20.94 17.93 18.75
CA GLY A 118 20.29 17.35 19.92
C GLY A 118 21.10 16.19 20.48
N ASP A 119 21.14 16.06 21.81
CA ASP A 119 22.04 15.12 22.50
C ASP A 119 21.67 13.65 22.21
N ALA A 120 20.39 13.35 22.03
CA ALA A 120 19.94 11.99 21.76
C ALA A 120 20.34 11.50 20.36
N GLY A 121 20.46 12.43 19.40
CA GLY A 121 20.97 12.15 18.06
C GLY A 121 22.46 11.78 18.02
N ILE A 122 23.25 12.13 19.04
CA ILE A 122 24.71 11.89 19.09
C ILE A 122 25.04 10.41 19.34
N SER A 123 24.39 9.80 20.34
CA SER A 123 24.70 8.44 20.80
C SER A 123 23.55 7.82 21.58
N GLY A 124 23.59 6.50 21.77
CA GLY A 124 22.55 5.77 22.49
C GLY A 124 21.57 5.04 21.56
N PRO A 125 20.39 4.65 22.06
CA PRO A 125 19.46 3.78 21.32
C PRO A 125 18.76 4.48 20.15
N TYR A 126 18.70 5.82 20.14
CA TYR A 126 17.99 6.63 19.14
C TYR A 126 18.93 7.50 18.31
N ILE A 127 20.15 7.01 18.09
CA ILE A 127 21.19 7.73 17.36
C ILE A 127 20.73 8.12 15.95
N ASN A 128 20.89 9.39 15.59
CA ASN A 128 20.53 9.95 14.30
C ASN A 128 21.76 10.02 13.40
N ASN A 129 22.20 8.87 12.89
CA ASN A 129 23.45 8.74 12.11
C ASN A 129 23.23 8.46 10.62
N LYS A 130 22.00 8.58 10.13
CA LYS A 130 21.64 8.36 8.72
C LYS A 130 20.73 9.48 8.23
N PRO A 131 20.87 9.90 6.97
CA PRO A 131 19.94 10.86 6.39
C PRO A 131 18.57 10.21 6.20
N LEU A 132 17.52 10.89 6.65
CA LEU A 132 16.13 10.59 6.28
C LEU A 132 15.75 11.32 4.99
N GLY A 133 16.37 12.48 4.73
CA GLY A 133 16.10 13.31 3.56
C GLY A 133 14.89 14.21 3.82
N ASN A 134 13.73 13.88 3.26
CA ASN A 134 12.49 14.61 3.54
C ASN A 134 11.60 13.81 4.49
N ILE A 135 11.01 14.50 5.46
CA ILE A 135 10.07 13.96 6.44
C ILE A 135 8.74 14.73 6.34
N LEU A 136 7.72 14.28 7.06
CA LEU A 136 6.43 14.95 7.16
C LEU A 136 6.20 15.44 8.59
N VAL A 137 5.74 16.68 8.72
CA VAL A 137 5.44 17.34 10.00
C VAL A 137 4.10 18.06 9.94
N LEU A 138 3.46 18.31 11.08
CA LEU A 138 2.30 19.22 11.13
C LEU A 138 2.80 20.66 11.15
N HIS A 139 2.36 21.50 10.21
CA HIS A 139 2.97 22.80 10.02
C HIS A 139 2.52 23.86 11.05
N ASN A 140 3.49 24.64 11.55
CA ASN A 140 3.25 25.86 12.31
C ASN A 140 2.89 27.05 11.40
N TYR A 141 1.60 27.32 11.22
CA TYR A 141 1.12 28.45 10.40
C TYR A 141 1.12 29.79 11.13
N LYS A 142 1.38 29.81 12.45
CA LYS A 142 1.39 31.06 13.23
C LYS A 142 2.65 31.87 12.94
N GLU A 143 3.79 31.19 12.83
CA GLU A 143 5.10 31.82 12.80
C GLU A 143 5.80 31.65 11.46
N PHE A 144 5.43 30.61 10.71
CA PHE A 144 6.09 30.26 9.46
C PHE A 144 5.13 30.18 8.29
N SER A 145 5.68 30.47 7.11
CA SER A 145 4.98 30.26 5.85
C SER A 145 5.37 28.89 5.30
N VAL A 146 4.58 28.37 4.35
CA VAL A 146 4.88 27.10 3.67
C VAL A 146 6.20 27.09 2.89
N SER A 147 6.82 28.26 2.66
CA SER A 147 8.16 28.38 2.08
C SER A 147 9.29 28.13 3.07
N GLN A 148 8.97 28.07 4.36
CA GLN A 148 9.85 27.73 5.48
C GLN A 148 9.15 26.65 6.32
N PRO A 149 9.00 25.41 5.79
CA PRO A 149 8.38 24.33 6.54
C PRO A 149 9.00 24.18 7.93
N ASN A 150 8.14 24.12 8.93
CA ASN A 150 8.47 24.08 10.37
C ASN A 150 7.31 23.39 11.09
N ASP A 151 7.61 22.58 12.08
CA ASP A 151 6.61 21.82 12.80
C ASP A 151 5.96 22.60 13.93
N ASP A 152 4.73 22.24 14.26
CA ASP A 152 3.94 22.94 15.27
C ASP A 152 4.21 22.39 16.66
N ASP A 153 4.42 23.29 17.62
CA ASP A 153 4.66 22.96 19.02
C ASP A 153 3.32 22.85 19.76
N PHE A 154 2.81 21.62 19.89
CA PHE A 154 1.64 21.36 20.74
C PHE A 154 2.05 21.21 22.20
N SER A 155 1.21 21.67 23.13
CA SER A 155 1.53 21.75 24.57
C SER A 155 1.75 20.40 25.30
N GLY A 156 1.72 19.27 24.60
CA GLY A 156 1.84 17.93 25.18
C GLY A 156 0.62 17.52 26.01
N SER A 157 -0.48 18.29 25.97
CA SER A 157 -1.74 17.95 26.63
C SER A 157 -2.48 16.85 25.86
N VAL A 158 -3.29 16.04 26.57
CA VAL A 158 -4.14 15.00 25.96
C VAL A 158 -5.24 15.56 25.04
N SER A 159 -5.50 16.86 25.11
CA SER A 159 -6.49 17.57 24.28
C SER A 159 -5.85 18.49 23.25
N ASP A 160 -4.52 18.57 23.23
CA ASP A 160 -3.76 19.45 22.36
C ASP A 160 -2.78 18.62 21.55
N TYR A 161 -3.26 18.15 20.40
CA TYR A 161 -2.54 17.29 19.49
C TYR A 161 -3.10 17.48 18.09
N GLY A 162 -2.29 17.22 17.08
CA GLY A 162 -2.76 17.04 15.72
C GLY A 162 -2.68 15.60 15.26
N THR A 163 -3.17 15.34 14.05
CA THR A 163 -3.13 14.01 13.45
C THR A 163 -2.64 14.02 12.02
N ILE A 164 -2.01 12.92 11.61
CA ILE A 164 -1.71 12.59 10.22
C ILE A 164 -2.22 11.16 9.96
N THR A 165 -3.18 11.03 9.06
CA THR A 165 -3.85 9.76 8.74
C THR A 165 -3.49 9.28 7.34
N PHE A 166 -2.97 8.06 7.26
CA PHE A 166 -2.76 7.32 6.02
C PHE A 166 -3.96 6.40 5.77
N ASP A 167 -4.67 6.61 4.66
CA ASP A 167 -5.87 5.88 4.26
C ASP A 167 -5.56 4.88 3.14
N PHE A 168 -5.57 3.60 3.51
CA PHE A 168 -5.34 2.46 2.62
C PHE A 168 -6.64 1.87 2.07
N ALA A 169 -7.83 2.39 2.41
CA ALA A 169 -9.11 1.82 1.96
C ALA A 169 -9.20 1.73 0.42
N SER A 170 -8.53 2.66 -0.27
CA SER A 170 -8.47 2.70 -1.73
C SER A 170 -7.62 1.58 -2.37
N VAL A 171 -6.88 0.83 -1.56
CA VAL A 171 -6.03 -0.31 -1.95
C VAL A 171 -6.43 -1.59 -1.21
N GLY A 172 -7.48 -1.54 -0.39
CA GLY A 172 -7.97 -2.64 0.44
C GLY A 172 -7.51 -2.50 1.89
N SER A 173 -6.78 -3.51 2.37
CA SER A 173 -6.13 -3.49 3.68
C SER A 173 -4.65 -3.84 3.54
N VAL A 174 -3.86 -3.43 4.52
CA VAL A 174 -2.42 -3.69 4.59
C VAL A 174 -2.07 -4.38 5.90
N THR A 175 -0.87 -4.96 5.96
CA THR A 175 -0.23 -5.30 7.21
C THR A 175 0.70 -4.16 7.60
N ALA A 176 0.44 -3.47 8.71
CA ALA A 176 1.26 -2.35 9.18
C ALA A 176 2.57 -2.86 9.80
N LYS A 177 3.74 -2.38 9.34
CA LYS A 177 5.05 -2.91 9.75
C LYS A 177 5.80 -1.96 10.66
N SER A 178 6.16 -0.77 10.18
CA SER A 178 6.93 0.18 10.97
C SER A 178 6.70 1.60 10.51
N ILE A 179 7.06 2.57 11.35
CA ILE A 179 7.14 3.99 10.99
C ILE A 179 8.41 4.57 11.60
N THR A 180 9.09 5.47 10.90
CA THR A 180 10.22 6.22 11.45
C THR A 180 9.70 7.50 12.08
N VAL A 181 10.18 7.80 13.28
CA VAL A 181 9.87 9.03 14.01
C VAL A 181 11.16 9.71 14.45
N ILE A 182 11.12 11.03 14.55
CA ILE A 182 12.22 11.85 15.02
C ILE A 182 11.70 12.86 16.04
N ASP A 183 12.55 13.17 17.01
CA ASP A 183 12.38 14.27 17.95
C ASP A 183 11.12 14.15 18.82
N ILE A 184 11.20 13.33 19.87
CA ILE A 184 10.10 13.13 20.82
C ILE A 184 10.65 13.22 22.24
N GLU A 185 10.41 14.35 22.90
CA GLU A 185 10.99 14.73 24.18
C GLU A 185 10.00 14.61 25.33
N ALA A 186 10.10 13.53 26.12
CA ALA A 186 9.26 13.34 27.29
C ALA A 186 9.46 14.45 28.35
N ALA A 187 10.63 15.10 28.37
CA ALA A 187 10.91 16.24 29.25
C ALA A 187 10.03 17.45 28.94
N GLU A 188 9.63 17.59 27.68
CA GLU A 188 8.78 18.66 27.16
C GLU A 188 7.32 18.21 27.02
N LYS A 189 7.03 16.98 27.49
CA LYS A 189 5.73 16.30 27.43
C LYS A 189 5.27 15.99 26.02
N GLU A 190 6.21 15.89 25.09
CA GLU A 190 5.93 15.45 23.74
C GLU A 190 5.63 13.95 23.73
N TYR A 191 4.77 13.55 22.80
CA TYR A 191 4.37 12.17 22.62
C TYR A 191 3.83 11.95 21.21
N GLY A 192 3.99 10.71 20.75
CA GLY A 192 3.33 10.25 19.53
C GLY A 192 2.75 8.86 19.70
N ARG A 193 1.76 8.54 18.87
CA ARG A 193 1.16 7.20 18.80
C ARG A 193 0.56 6.94 17.43
N ALA A 194 0.59 5.69 17.00
CA ALA A 194 -0.14 5.22 15.84
C ALA A 194 -1.38 4.44 16.28
N LEU A 195 -2.55 4.81 15.75
CA LEU A 195 -3.81 4.11 15.90
C LEU A 195 -4.12 3.41 14.58
N LEU A 196 -4.24 2.09 14.63
CA LEU A 196 -4.40 1.23 13.46
C LEU A 196 -5.86 0.80 13.38
N TYR A 197 -6.53 1.08 12.28
CA TYR A 197 -7.97 0.83 12.11
C TYR A 197 -8.28 -0.13 10.98
N ASN A 198 -9.39 -0.86 11.12
CA ASN A 198 -10.13 -1.49 10.04
C ASN A 198 -11.54 -0.88 9.98
N GLY A 199 -11.79 -0.03 8.99
CA GLY A 199 -12.94 0.85 8.94
C GLY A 199 -13.01 1.71 10.21
N ALA A 200 -14.09 1.58 10.98
CA ALA A 200 -14.26 2.29 12.25
C ALA A 200 -13.71 1.53 13.47
N THR A 201 -13.20 0.30 13.29
CA THR A 201 -12.73 -0.54 14.40
C THR A 201 -11.26 -0.29 14.66
N LEU A 202 -10.91 0.13 15.87
CA LEU A 202 -9.52 0.22 16.32
C LEU A 202 -8.96 -1.19 16.55
N LEU A 203 -7.90 -1.54 15.83
CA LEU A 203 -7.20 -2.82 15.93
C LEU A 203 -6.06 -2.77 16.95
N SER A 204 -5.29 -1.69 16.95
CA SER A 204 -4.11 -1.54 17.80
C SER A 204 -3.78 -0.08 18.05
N THR A 205 -3.14 0.19 19.19
CA THR A 205 -2.51 1.47 19.51
C THR A 205 -1.05 1.21 19.85
N VAL A 206 -0.16 1.88 19.12
CA VAL A 206 1.28 1.77 19.30
C VAL A 206 1.80 3.11 19.80
N VAL A 207 2.34 3.14 21.01
CA VAL A 207 2.93 4.34 21.60
C VAL A 207 4.37 4.48 21.10
N PHE A 208 4.75 5.68 20.67
CA PHE A 208 6.11 5.95 20.22
C PHE A 208 7.04 6.12 21.42
N PRO A 209 8.30 5.68 21.32
CA PRO A 209 9.29 5.93 22.36
C PRO A 209 9.60 7.43 22.42
N SER A 210 9.95 7.93 23.60
CA SER A 210 10.63 9.23 23.69
C SER A 210 12.04 9.05 23.15
N THR A 211 12.30 9.65 22.00
CA THR A 211 13.59 9.58 21.32
C THR A 211 14.57 10.62 21.86
N GLY A 212 14.07 11.67 22.52
CA GLY A 212 14.82 12.85 22.96
C GLY A 212 15.21 13.76 21.79
N SER A 213 15.77 14.93 22.12
CA SER A 213 16.18 15.93 21.13
C SER A 213 17.02 15.33 19.98
N ASN A 214 16.53 15.49 18.75
CA ASN A 214 17.07 14.96 17.50
C ASN A 214 17.22 13.43 17.41
N GLY A 215 16.65 12.68 18.35
CA GLY A 215 16.70 11.23 18.36
C GLY A 215 15.76 10.63 17.31
N VAL A 216 16.23 9.59 16.61
CA VAL A 216 15.46 8.87 15.58
C VAL A 216 15.14 7.45 16.05
N ALA A 217 13.89 7.02 15.87
CA ALA A 217 13.48 5.64 16.09
C ALA A 217 12.71 5.05 14.90
N ILE A 218 12.99 3.78 14.60
CA ILE A 218 12.09 2.96 13.78
C ILE A 218 11.15 2.24 14.75
N VAL A 219 9.88 2.64 14.75
CA VAL A 219 8.85 2.09 15.62
C VAL A 219 8.21 0.88 14.95
N ASP A 220 8.24 -0.28 15.61
CA ASP A 220 7.50 -1.47 15.19
C ASP A 220 6.00 -1.27 15.43
N LEU A 221 5.20 -1.35 14.37
CA LEU A 221 3.75 -1.22 14.42
C LEU A 221 3.04 -2.55 14.74
N GLY A 222 3.81 -3.62 14.99
CA GLY A 222 3.32 -4.91 15.47
C GLY A 222 2.91 -5.88 14.36
N SER A 223 3.21 -5.60 13.09
CA SER A 223 2.81 -6.43 11.95
C SER A 223 1.30 -6.72 11.93
N VAL A 224 0.49 -5.72 12.28
CA VAL A 224 -0.97 -5.86 12.42
C VAL A 224 -1.61 -5.99 11.03
N PRO A 225 -2.31 -7.08 10.71
CA PRO A 225 -2.98 -7.28 9.44
C PRO A 225 -4.30 -6.50 9.35
N ASP A 226 -4.90 -6.48 8.16
CA ASP A 226 -6.23 -5.94 7.90
C ASP A 226 -6.42 -4.45 8.24
N VAL A 227 -5.33 -3.69 8.25
CA VAL A 227 -5.34 -2.24 8.52
C VAL A 227 -5.81 -1.50 7.27
N THR A 228 -6.89 -0.75 7.38
CA THR A 228 -7.40 0.14 6.32
C THR A 228 -6.96 1.58 6.52
N SER A 229 -6.60 1.99 7.73
CA SER A 229 -6.01 3.31 7.97
C SER A 229 -5.10 3.33 9.20
N ILE A 230 -4.08 4.18 9.17
CA ILE A 230 -3.18 4.45 10.28
C ILE A 230 -3.26 5.94 10.60
N GLU A 231 -3.77 6.28 11.77
CA GLU A 231 -3.78 7.65 12.28
C GLU A 231 -2.62 7.84 13.25
N VAL A 232 -1.70 8.74 12.90
CA VAL A 232 -0.60 9.15 13.77
C VAL A 232 -1.06 10.37 14.55
N ILE A 233 -1.05 10.29 15.87
CA ILE A 233 -1.27 11.42 16.77
C ILE A 233 0.08 12.01 17.14
N ILE A 234 0.17 13.33 17.07
CA ILE A 234 1.36 14.14 17.33
C ILE A 234 1.02 15.15 18.43
N GLY A 235 1.71 15.08 19.56
CA GLY A 235 1.70 16.11 20.59
C GLY A 235 3.13 16.54 20.91
N GLY A 236 3.40 17.84 20.83
CA GLY A 236 4.76 18.39 20.76
C GLY A 236 5.21 18.62 19.32
N SER A 237 6.45 19.04 19.17
CA SER A 237 7.21 18.99 17.92
C SER A 237 7.60 17.53 17.63
N MET A 238 7.46 17.07 16.39
CA MET A 238 8.02 15.80 15.92
C MET A 238 7.84 15.61 14.41
N GLY A 239 8.67 14.76 13.83
CA GLY A 239 8.56 14.34 12.43
C GLY A 239 8.32 12.85 12.23
N ILE A 240 7.70 12.51 11.10
CA ILE A 240 7.49 11.12 10.66
C ILE A 240 8.02 10.87 9.25
N ASP A 241 8.50 9.65 9.00
CA ASP A 241 8.94 9.18 7.68
C ASP A 241 8.82 7.66 7.58
N ASN A 242 9.03 7.12 6.38
CA ASN A 242 9.26 5.70 6.12
C ASN A 242 8.20 4.79 6.75
N LEU A 243 6.93 5.07 6.50
CA LEU A 243 5.83 4.19 6.89
C LEU A 243 5.87 2.94 6.01
N THR A 244 6.29 1.83 6.60
CA THR A 244 6.40 0.52 5.94
C THR A 244 5.17 -0.32 6.20
N PHE A 245 4.67 -0.98 5.17
CA PHE A 245 3.52 -1.87 5.22
C PHE A 245 3.67 -3.00 4.19
N CYS A 246 2.92 -4.08 4.35
CA CYS A 246 2.73 -5.08 3.30
C CYS A 246 1.37 -4.83 2.67
N ALA A 247 1.31 -4.65 1.36
CA ALA A 247 0.03 -4.81 0.67
C ALA A 247 -0.46 -6.24 0.89
N THR A 248 -1.72 -6.42 1.29
CA THR A 248 -2.27 -7.78 1.45
C THR A 248 -2.23 -8.46 0.09
N PRO A 249 -1.54 -9.61 -0.05
CA PRO A 249 -1.50 -10.31 -1.31
C PRO A 249 -2.94 -10.66 -1.72
N PRO A 250 -3.25 -10.64 -3.03
CA PRO A 250 -4.52 -11.16 -3.48
C PRO A 250 -4.70 -12.61 -2.99
N PRO A 251 -5.94 -13.11 -2.83
CA PRO A 251 -6.18 -14.51 -2.44
C PRO A 251 -5.33 -15.48 -3.28
N SER A 252 -4.87 -16.61 -2.72
CA SER A 252 -3.87 -17.49 -3.36
C SER A 252 -4.26 -18.09 -4.73
N ASN A 253 -5.51 -17.91 -5.18
CA ASN A 253 -6.02 -18.28 -6.50
C ASN A 253 -6.45 -17.06 -7.35
N CYS A 254 -6.13 -15.85 -6.91
CA CYS A 254 -6.46 -14.62 -7.60
C CYS A 254 -5.33 -14.25 -8.56
N CYS A 255 -5.71 -14.05 -9.81
CA CYS A 255 -4.86 -13.54 -10.86
C CYS A 255 -5.71 -12.68 -11.83
N THR A 256 -5.05 -11.84 -12.62
CA THR A 256 -5.72 -10.94 -13.56
C THR A 256 -5.74 -11.51 -14.97
N TYR A 257 -6.76 -11.12 -15.73
CA TYR A 257 -6.86 -11.35 -17.16
C TYR A 257 -7.03 -10.01 -17.91
N THR A 258 -6.55 -9.96 -19.14
CA THR A 258 -6.72 -8.78 -20.02
C THR A 258 -8.17 -8.58 -20.45
N GLN A 259 -8.49 -7.36 -20.93
CA GLN A 259 -9.77 -7.08 -21.58
C GLN A 259 -10.08 -8.03 -22.77
N GLY A 260 -9.06 -8.52 -23.48
CA GLY A 260 -9.22 -9.47 -24.58
C GLY A 260 -9.73 -10.83 -24.11
N TYR A 261 -9.19 -11.34 -23.00
CA TYR A 261 -9.65 -12.58 -22.39
C TYR A 261 -11.11 -12.47 -21.98
N TRP A 262 -11.47 -11.44 -21.21
CA TRP A 262 -12.85 -11.27 -20.72
C TRP A 262 -13.84 -11.13 -21.87
N LYS A 263 -13.50 -10.39 -22.93
CA LYS A 263 -14.32 -10.27 -24.14
C LYS A 263 -14.60 -11.62 -24.81
N ASN A 264 -13.64 -12.53 -24.81
CA ASN A 264 -13.70 -13.81 -25.52
C ASN A 264 -14.15 -14.98 -24.64
N HIS A 265 -14.19 -14.82 -23.32
CA HIS A 265 -14.60 -15.85 -22.36
C HIS A 265 -15.76 -15.40 -21.46
N PRO A 266 -16.92 -15.02 -22.04
CA PRO A 266 -18.06 -14.54 -21.27
C PRO A 266 -18.53 -15.56 -20.22
N ASN A 267 -18.43 -16.86 -20.50
CA ASN A 267 -18.85 -17.92 -19.56
C ASN A 267 -18.03 -17.93 -18.26
N ASN A 268 -16.84 -17.32 -18.26
CA ASN A 268 -15.97 -17.27 -17.09
C ASN A 268 -16.20 -16.02 -16.23
N TRP A 269 -17.13 -15.13 -16.62
CA TRP A 269 -17.37 -13.89 -15.87
C TRP A 269 -17.94 -14.19 -14.48
N PRO A 270 -17.30 -13.69 -13.40
CA PRO A 270 -17.74 -13.94 -12.03
C PRO A 270 -19.04 -13.20 -11.65
N VAL A 271 -19.44 -12.21 -12.45
CA VAL A 271 -20.65 -11.39 -12.25
C VAL A 271 -21.40 -11.19 -13.57
N SER A 272 -22.71 -10.97 -13.47
CA SER A 272 -23.60 -10.77 -14.63
C SER A 272 -23.88 -9.29 -14.94
N THR A 273 -23.51 -8.37 -14.05
CA THR A 273 -23.68 -6.92 -14.20
C THR A 273 -22.47 -6.18 -13.65
N LEU A 274 -22.20 -5.01 -14.20
CA LEU A 274 -21.22 -4.06 -13.67
C LEU A 274 -21.78 -2.64 -13.79
N THR A 275 -21.42 -1.81 -12.82
CA THR A 275 -21.61 -0.36 -12.93
C THR A 275 -20.45 0.24 -13.72
N LEU A 276 -20.71 1.20 -14.61
CA LEU A 276 -19.70 2.08 -15.20
C LEU A 276 -20.17 3.52 -14.99
N GLY A 277 -19.43 4.29 -14.18
CA GLY A 277 -19.89 5.58 -13.68
C GLY A 277 -21.16 5.45 -12.86
N ASN A 278 -22.24 6.10 -13.28
CA ASN A 278 -23.54 6.07 -12.61
C ASN A 278 -24.52 5.06 -13.25
N GLY A 279 -24.12 4.38 -14.33
CA GLY A 279 -24.98 3.44 -15.06
C GLY A 279 -24.67 1.98 -14.73
N THR A 280 -25.69 1.15 -14.51
CA THR A 280 -25.55 -0.30 -14.39
C THR A 280 -25.81 -0.96 -15.74
N TYR A 281 -24.89 -1.80 -16.18
CA TYR A 281 -24.93 -2.47 -17.47
C TYR A 281 -25.01 -3.99 -17.28
N SER A 282 -25.81 -4.65 -18.13
CA SER A 282 -25.83 -6.11 -18.21
C SER A 282 -24.57 -6.65 -18.89
N LYS A 283 -24.26 -7.92 -18.66
CA LYS A 283 -23.19 -8.64 -19.35
C LYS A 283 -23.23 -8.47 -20.87
N ASP A 284 -24.40 -8.52 -21.49
CA ASP A 284 -24.54 -8.38 -22.95
C ASP A 284 -24.17 -6.95 -23.40
N GLN A 285 -24.62 -5.92 -22.68
CA GLN A 285 -24.25 -4.53 -22.96
C GLN A 285 -22.74 -4.31 -22.77
N LEU A 286 -22.14 -4.90 -21.72
CA LEU A 286 -20.71 -4.81 -21.46
C LEU A 286 -19.89 -5.49 -22.56
N LEU A 287 -20.36 -6.62 -23.10
CA LEU A 287 -19.75 -7.29 -24.25
C LEU A 287 -19.86 -6.47 -25.53
N GLU A 288 -20.98 -5.79 -25.77
CA GLU A 288 -21.13 -4.84 -26.88
C GLU A 288 -20.14 -3.67 -26.75
N ILE A 289 -19.99 -3.11 -25.55
CA ILE A 289 -19.00 -2.07 -25.27
C ILE A 289 -17.58 -2.59 -25.58
N LEU A 290 -17.20 -3.77 -25.08
CA LEU A 290 -15.88 -4.39 -25.35
C LEU A 290 -15.63 -4.69 -26.84
N LYS A 291 -16.69 -4.87 -27.64
CA LYS A 291 -16.61 -5.08 -29.09
C LYS A 291 -16.60 -3.77 -29.88
N THR A 292 -16.99 -2.65 -29.26
CA THR A 292 -17.03 -1.34 -29.91
C THR A 292 -15.61 -0.83 -30.19
N PRO A 293 -15.26 -0.49 -31.44
CA PRO A 293 -13.94 0.06 -31.75
C PRO A 293 -13.71 1.41 -31.07
N VAL A 294 -12.55 1.60 -30.43
CA VAL A 294 -12.22 2.82 -29.66
C VAL A 294 -12.29 4.09 -30.53
N LYS A 295 -11.76 4.06 -31.77
CA LYS A 295 -11.80 5.16 -32.76
C LYS A 295 -11.49 6.55 -32.19
N GLY A 296 -10.51 6.65 -31.28
CA GLY A 296 -10.09 7.90 -30.65
C GLY A 296 -11.03 8.42 -29.55
N ASN A 297 -12.04 7.66 -29.14
CA ASN A 297 -12.90 8.01 -28.00
C ASN A 297 -12.28 7.50 -26.69
N GLY A 298 -11.79 8.42 -25.87
CA GLY A 298 -11.20 8.10 -24.56
C GLY A 298 -12.17 7.41 -23.61
N LEU A 299 -13.49 7.68 -23.73
CA LEU A 299 -14.52 7.02 -22.91
C LEU A 299 -14.57 5.51 -23.20
N ILE A 300 -14.52 5.12 -24.47
CA ILE A 300 -14.55 3.70 -24.86
C ILE A 300 -13.25 3.01 -24.44
N SER A 301 -12.11 3.67 -24.62
CA SER A 301 -10.80 3.16 -24.18
C SER A 301 -10.75 2.91 -22.67
N LEU A 302 -11.22 3.88 -21.87
CA LEU A 302 -11.28 3.75 -20.42
C LEU A 302 -12.26 2.64 -20.00
N ALA A 303 -13.44 2.58 -20.63
CA ALA A 303 -14.44 1.57 -20.34
C ALA A 303 -13.92 0.16 -20.58
N HIS A 304 -13.19 -0.09 -21.67
CA HIS A 304 -12.59 -1.40 -21.95
C HIS A 304 -11.71 -1.89 -20.80
N GLN A 305 -10.80 -1.03 -20.31
CA GLN A 305 -9.89 -1.38 -19.23
C GLN A 305 -10.61 -1.46 -17.86
N LEU A 306 -11.59 -0.59 -17.63
CA LEU A 306 -12.39 -0.58 -16.39
C LEU A 306 -13.24 -1.85 -16.26
N ILE A 307 -13.85 -2.33 -17.34
CA ILE A 307 -14.62 -3.58 -17.35
C ILE A 307 -13.71 -4.75 -16.94
N ALA A 308 -12.55 -4.87 -17.58
CA ALA A 308 -11.58 -5.91 -17.25
C ALA A 308 -11.10 -5.83 -15.80
N ALA A 309 -10.79 -4.62 -15.31
CA ALA A 309 -10.33 -4.43 -13.93
C ALA A 309 -11.39 -4.83 -12.90
N LYS A 310 -12.66 -4.51 -13.14
CA LYS A 310 -13.77 -4.91 -12.28
C LYS A 310 -14.04 -6.41 -12.29
N LEU A 311 -13.93 -7.06 -13.45
CA LEU A 311 -14.03 -8.52 -13.55
C LEU A 311 -12.86 -9.20 -12.82
N ASN A 312 -11.64 -8.66 -12.94
CA ASN A 312 -10.48 -9.13 -12.18
C ASN A 312 -10.69 -8.96 -10.67
N ALA A 313 -11.19 -7.80 -10.22
CA ALA A 313 -11.52 -7.59 -8.81
C ALA A 313 -12.56 -8.60 -8.32
N ALA A 314 -13.63 -8.84 -9.09
CA ALA A 314 -14.66 -9.83 -8.76
C ALA A 314 -14.12 -11.27 -8.75
N ASN A 315 -13.22 -11.62 -9.68
CA ASN A 315 -12.49 -12.90 -9.68
C ASN A 315 -11.64 -13.09 -8.42
N CYS A 316 -11.27 -11.98 -7.79
CA CYS A 316 -10.44 -11.90 -6.59
C CYS A 316 -11.27 -11.56 -5.35
N ASN A 317 -12.53 -12.00 -5.29
CA ASN A 317 -13.46 -11.78 -4.17
C ASN A 317 -13.68 -10.29 -3.81
N GLY A 318 -13.57 -9.41 -4.80
CA GLY A 318 -13.72 -7.96 -4.64
C GLY A 318 -12.44 -7.21 -4.29
N THR A 319 -11.32 -7.90 -4.07
CA THR A 319 -10.04 -7.28 -3.74
C THR A 319 -9.32 -6.79 -4.99
N SER A 320 -8.83 -5.55 -4.98
CA SER A 320 -7.98 -5.02 -6.06
C SER A 320 -7.05 -3.89 -5.57
N PRO A 321 -5.75 -3.93 -5.92
CA PRO A 321 -4.79 -2.86 -5.62
C PRO A 321 -5.03 -1.58 -6.43
N VAL A 322 -5.96 -1.59 -7.39
CA VAL A 322 -6.37 -0.42 -8.18
C VAL A 322 -7.80 0.03 -7.89
N THR A 323 -8.37 -0.30 -6.72
CA THR A 323 -9.73 0.11 -6.31
C THR A 323 -9.92 1.64 -6.39
N SER A 324 -8.90 2.43 -6.04
CA SER A 324 -8.89 3.89 -6.19
C SER A 324 -9.01 4.33 -7.66
N THR A 325 -8.29 3.67 -8.56
CA THR A 325 -8.26 3.97 -10.00
C THR A 325 -9.59 3.58 -10.64
N ILE A 326 -10.17 2.45 -10.22
CA ILE A 326 -11.53 2.03 -10.59
C ILE A 326 -12.54 3.11 -10.18
N SER A 327 -12.48 3.58 -8.93
CA SER A 327 -13.38 4.62 -8.43
C SER A 327 -13.21 5.97 -9.14
N GLN A 328 -11.97 6.35 -9.48
CA GLN A 328 -11.68 7.56 -10.25
C GLN A 328 -12.22 7.45 -11.68
N ALA A 329 -12.06 6.29 -12.32
CA ALA A 329 -12.61 6.03 -13.64
C ALA A 329 -14.14 6.10 -13.63
N ASP A 330 -14.82 5.52 -12.64
CA ASP A 330 -16.26 5.66 -12.48
C ASP A 330 -16.68 7.13 -12.29
N ARG A 331 -16.02 7.87 -11.40
CA ARG A 331 -16.32 9.31 -11.23
C ARG A 331 -16.14 10.11 -12.52
N LEU A 332 -15.10 9.82 -13.29
CA LEU A 332 -14.83 10.50 -14.56
C LEU A 332 -15.87 10.16 -15.64
N ILE A 333 -16.36 8.91 -15.68
CA ILE A 333 -17.47 8.51 -16.55
C ILE A 333 -18.76 9.23 -16.12
N GLY A 334 -19.02 9.28 -14.80
CA GLY A 334 -20.18 9.96 -14.23
C GLY A 334 -21.49 9.50 -14.88
N GLY A 335 -22.30 10.44 -15.37
CA GLY A 335 -23.59 10.17 -16.03
C GLY A 335 -23.51 9.83 -17.52
N LEU A 336 -22.32 9.70 -18.11
CA LEU A 336 -22.18 9.41 -19.55
C LEU A 336 -22.64 7.98 -19.87
N VAL A 337 -23.33 7.81 -21.00
CA VAL A 337 -23.73 6.50 -21.50
C VAL A 337 -22.61 5.92 -22.38
N VAL A 338 -21.97 4.87 -21.88
CA VAL A 338 -20.89 4.16 -22.59
C VAL A 338 -21.50 3.29 -23.70
N GLY A 339 -20.94 3.37 -24.92
CA GLY A 339 -21.50 2.71 -26.11
C GLY A 339 -22.63 3.51 -26.78
N GLY A 340 -23.06 4.63 -26.20
CA GLY A 340 -23.94 5.62 -26.82
C GLY A 340 -23.17 6.77 -27.49
N SER A 341 -23.72 7.99 -27.44
CA SER A 341 -23.08 9.21 -27.94
C SER A 341 -22.02 9.82 -27.01
N GLY A 342 -21.72 9.17 -25.88
CA GLY A 342 -20.77 9.67 -24.89
C GLY A 342 -19.34 9.77 -25.43
N TYR A 343 -18.61 10.78 -24.98
CA TYR A 343 -17.23 11.03 -25.39
C TYR A 343 -16.42 11.62 -24.23
N LEU A 344 -15.19 11.15 -24.09
CA LEU A 344 -14.15 11.81 -23.31
C LEU A 344 -12.89 11.91 -24.17
N SER A 345 -12.15 13.01 -24.01
CA SER A 345 -10.87 13.15 -24.72
C SER A 345 -9.88 12.08 -24.25
N PRO A 346 -9.08 11.45 -25.14
CA PRO A 346 -8.05 10.50 -24.72
C PRO A 346 -7.08 11.06 -23.69
N SER A 347 -6.73 12.35 -23.79
CA SER A 347 -5.88 13.03 -22.81
C SER A 347 -6.50 13.12 -21.40
N SER A 348 -7.83 13.16 -21.30
CA SER A 348 -8.52 13.15 -20.00
C SER A 348 -8.54 11.76 -19.36
N THR A 349 -8.39 10.70 -20.16
CA THR A 349 -8.57 9.32 -19.69
C THR A 349 -7.27 8.50 -19.67
N SER A 350 -6.21 8.95 -20.34
CA SER A 350 -5.00 8.15 -20.61
C SER A 350 -4.34 7.63 -19.34
N ALA A 351 -4.10 8.48 -18.33
CA ALA A 351 -3.45 8.07 -17.09
C ALA A 351 -4.21 6.94 -16.36
N LEU A 352 -5.55 7.04 -16.29
CA LEU A 352 -6.40 6.01 -15.71
C LEU A 352 -6.42 4.74 -16.59
N THR A 353 -6.51 4.91 -17.91
CA THR A 353 -6.50 3.79 -18.87
C THR A 353 -5.21 2.98 -18.76
N ASP A 354 -4.06 3.66 -18.74
CA ASP A 354 -2.73 3.02 -18.66
C ASP A 354 -2.54 2.30 -17.33
N ARG A 355 -2.98 2.90 -16.21
CA ARG A 355 -2.88 2.25 -14.90
C ARG A 355 -3.78 1.01 -14.81
N LEU A 356 -5.01 1.07 -15.30
CA LEU A 356 -5.91 -0.09 -15.35
C LEU A 356 -5.38 -1.19 -16.28
N ASP A 357 -4.81 -0.81 -17.44
CA ASP A 357 -4.17 -1.76 -18.35
C ASP A 357 -3.00 -2.49 -17.69
N ARG A 358 -2.10 -1.77 -17.01
CA ARG A 358 -1.01 -2.38 -16.24
C ARG A 358 -1.52 -3.37 -15.19
N TYR A 359 -2.58 -3.03 -14.46
CA TYR A 359 -3.21 -3.96 -13.52
C TYR A 359 -3.76 -5.20 -14.22
N ASN A 360 -4.53 -5.03 -15.31
CA ASN A 360 -5.11 -6.15 -16.06
C ASN A 360 -4.05 -7.09 -16.64
N ASN A 361 -2.87 -6.57 -16.95
CA ASN A 361 -1.69 -7.33 -17.38
C ASN A 361 -0.83 -7.88 -16.22
N GLY A 362 -1.31 -7.79 -14.97
CA GLY A 362 -0.66 -8.36 -13.80
C GLY A 362 0.57 -7.61 -13.29
N LEU A 363 0.73 -6.33 -13.67
CA LEU A 363 1.91 -5.52 -13.38
C LEU A 363 1.76 -4.63 -12.13
N LEU A 364 0.66 -4.76 -11.38
CA LEU A 364 0.35 -3.95 -10.20
C LEU A 364 -0.20 -4.84 -9.06
N GLY A 365 0.67 -5.65 -8.44
CA GLY A 365 0.37 -6.38 -7.18
C GLY A 365 -0.40 -7.70 -7.32
N THR A 366 -1.32 -7.81 -8.28
CA THR A 366 -1.97 -9.09 -8.62
C THR A 366 -1.29 -9.71 -9.84
N PRO A 367 -0.81 -10.97 -9.80
CA PRO A 367 -0.15 -11.59 -10.95
C PRO A 367 -1.14 -11.86 -12.10
N HIS A 368 -0.65 -11.92 -13.33
CA HIS A 368 -1.45 -12.39 -14.47
C HIS A 368 -1.69 -13.89 -14.35
N CYS A 369 -2.86 -14.37 -14.76
CA CYS A 369 -3.13 -15.79 -14.79
C CYS A 369 -2.22 -16.48 -15.82
N GLY A 370 -1.65 -17.63 -15.47
CA GLY A 370 -1.02 -18.49 -16.47
C GLY A 370 -2.06 -18.99 -17.47
N ASP A 371 -1.65 -19.16 -18.72
CA ASP A 371 -2.47 -19.77 -19.77
C ASP A 371 -2.80 -21.25 -19.49
#